data_AF-A0A963RKB0-F1
#
_entry.id   AF-A0A963RKB0-F1
#
_cell.length_a   1.000
_cell.length_b   1.000
_cell.length_c   1.000
_cell.angle_alpha   90.00
_cell.angle_beta   90.00
_cell.angle_gamma   90.00
#
_symmetry.space_group_name_H-M   'P 1'
#
loop_
_entity.id
_entity.type
_entity.pdbx_description
1 polymer ?
#
loop_
_entity_poly.entity_id
_entity_poly.type
_entity_poly.pdbx_seq_one_letter_code
_entity_poly.pdbx_strand_id
1 'polypeptide(L)' 'MSDMVTIREEDLIETVADALQYISYYHPMDYIQALGEAYEAEQGPAAKDAIAQILTNSRMCAEGHRPICQDT' A
#
# COMPACT_ATOMS: atom_id res chain seq x y z
N MET A 1 -13.88 -17.89 -32.59
CA MET A 1 -12.79 -16.96 -32.96
C MET A 1 -12.63 -16.05 -31.77
N SER A 2 -11.49 -16.04 -31.09
CA SER A 2 -11.28 -15.07 -30.01
C SER A 2 -11.26 -13.68 -30.62
N ASP A 3 -12.14 -12.81 -30.15
CA ASP A 3 -12.07 -11.40 -30.48
C ASP A 3 -10.72 -10.84 -30.02
N MET A 4 -10.04 -10.14 -30.91
CA MET A 4 -8.76 -9.52 -30.64
C MET A 4 -9.04 -8.23 -29.86
N VAL A 5 -8.59 -8.18 -28.60
CA VAL A 5 -8.71 -6.98 -27.77
C VAL A 5 -7.58 -6.03 -28.15
N THR A 6 -7.93 -4.84 -28.64
CA THR A 6 -6.99 -3.75 -28.89
C THR A 6 -6.83 -2.90 -27.63
N ILE A 7 -5.62 -2.88 -27.06
CA ILE A 7 -5.23 -1.96 -25.97
C ILE A 7 -4.69 -0.69 -26.61
N ARG A 8 -5.22 0.46 -26.23
CA ARG A 8 -4.80 1.78 -26.72
C ARG A 8 -3.68 2.34 -25.84
N GLU A 9 -3.00 3.37 -26.35
CA GLU A 9 -1.96 4.06 -25.58
C GLU A 9 -2.56 4.70 -24.32
N GLU A 10 -3.75 5.29 -24.43
CA GLU A 10 -4.44 5.92 -23.32
C GLU A 10 -4.80 4.92 -22.22
N ASP A 11 -5.23 3.70 -22.59
CA ASP A 11 -5.53 2.63 -21.65
C ASP A 11 -4.30 2.30 -20.78
N LEU A 12 -3.10 2.33 -21.38
CA LEU A 12 -1.86 2.05 -20.66
C LEU A 12 -1.48 3.21 -19.73
N ILE A 13 -1.57 4.46 -20.21
CA ILE A 13 -1.20 5.64 -19.43
C ILE A 13 -2.11 5.77 -18.20
N GLU A 14 -3.42 5.66 -18.38
CA GLU A 14 -4.39 5.79 -17.29
C GLU A 14 -4.20 4.69 -16.25
N THR A 15 -4.11 3.43 -16.69
CA THR A 15 -3.99 2.30 -15.75
C THR A 15 -2.67 2.29 -14.99
N VAL A 16 -1.56 2.70 -15.61
CA VAL A 16 -0.28 2.82 -14.90
C VAL A 16 -0.31 3.99 -13.91
N ALA A 17 -0.86 5.14 -14.29
CA ALA A 17 -1.00 6.28 -13.39
C ALA A 17 -1.86 5.92 -12.17
N ASP A 18 -3.00 5.26 -12.38
CA ASP A 18 -3.89 4.79 -11.32
C ASP A 18 -3.22 3.75 -10.43
N ALA A 19 -2.49 2.79 -11.02
CA ALA A 19 -1.75 1.79 -10.26
C ALA A 19 -0.68 2.42 -9.38
N LEU A 20 0.12 3.35 -9.92
CA LEU A 20 1.14 4.08 -9.17
C LEU A 20 0.53 4.92 -8.05
N GLN A 21 -0.61 5.56 -8.32
CA GLN A 21 -1.31 6.32 -7.31
C GLN A 21 -1.85 5.42 -6.19
N TYR A 22 -2.43 4.27 -6.54
CA TYR A 22 -2.95 3.30 -5.60
C TYR A 22 -1.85 2.75 -4.68
N ILE A 23 -0.72 2.28 -5.23
CA ILE A 23 0.36 1.71 -4.41
C ILE A 23 1.03 2.76 -3.52
N SER A 24 0.94 4.05 -3.87
CA SER A 24 1.47 5.12 -3.02
C SER A 24 0.66 5.28 -1.71
N TYR A 25 -0.61 4.86 -1.69
CA TYR A 25 -1.53 5.09 -0.56
C TYR A 25 -1.79 3.83 0.28
N TYR A 26 -1.70 2.65 -0.34
CA TYR A 26 -2.11 1.40 0.27
C TYR A 26 -0.96 0.41 0.38
N HIS A 27 -0.76 -0.11 1.59
CA HIS A 27 -0.01 -1.35 1.76
C HIS A 27 -0.90 -2.56 1.40
N PRO A 28 -0.29 -3.64 0.88
CA PRO A 28 -0.97 -4.93 0.72
C PRO A 28 -1.54 -5.47 2.04
N MET A 29 -2.66 -6.19 1.96
CA MET A 29 -3.35 -6.70 3.16
C MET A 29 -2.51 -7.74 3.93
N ASP A 30 -1.78 -8.58 3.22
CA ASP A 30 -0.86 -9.56 3.80
C ASP A 30 0.27 -8.87 4.59
N TYR A 31 0.80 -7.75 4.08
CA TYR A 31 1.78 -6.94 4.82
C TYR A 31 1.21 -6.37 6.12
N ILE A 32 -0.01 -5.83 6.09
CA ILE A 32 -0.69 -5.30 7.28
C ILE A 32 -0.97 -6.40 8.31
N GLN A 33 -1.43 -7.56 7.86
CA GLN A 33 -1.68 -8.72 8.73
C GLN A 33 -0.39 -9.20 9.38
N ALA A 34 0.69 -9.34 8.60
CA ALA A 34 2.00 -9.74 9.11
C ALA A 34 2.55 -8.75 10.16
N LEU A 35 2.40 -7.44 9.94
CA LEU A 35 2.77 -6.43 10.94
C LEU A 35 1.89 -6.47 12.18
N GLY A 36 0.60 -6.78 12.04
CA GLY A 36 -0.29 -6.99 13.18
C GLY A 36 0.15 -8.16 14.05
N GLU A 37 0.47 -9.30 13.43
CA GLU A 37 1.02 -10.46 14.14
C GLU A 37 2.37 -10.15 14.80
N ALA A 38 3.25 -9.42 14.11
CA ALA A 38 4.54 -8.99 14.64
C ALA A 38 4.37 -8.05 15.85
N TYR A 39 3.41 -7.12 15.81
CA TYR A 39 3.11 -6.23 16.92
C TYR A 39 2.73 -6.99 18.20
N GLU A 40 1.87 -8.01 18.06
CA GLU A 40 1.44 -8.84 19.20
C GLU A 40 2.59 -9.67 19.76
N ALA A 41 3.45 -10.22 18.90
CA ALA A 41 4.58 -11.07 19.30
C ALA A 41 5.78 -10.30 19.85
N GLU A 42 6.00 -9.05 19.43
CA GLU A 42 7.19 -8.27 19.78
C GLU A 42 7.26 -7.94 21.28
N GLN A 43 8.44 -8.15 21.87
CA GLN A 43 8.72 -7.95 23.29
C GLN A 43 9.53 -6.67 23.54
N GLY A 44 10.32 -6.24 22.56
CA GLY A 44 11.13 -5.03 22.62
C GLY A 44 10.25 -3.77 22.47
N PRO A 45 10.23 -2.85 23.44
CA PRO A 45 9.33 -1.70 23.43
C PRO A 45 9.54 -0.79 22.21
N ALA A 46 10.80 -0.50 21.86
CA ALA A 46 11.12 0.36 20.72
C ALA A 46 10.68 -0.25 19.38
N ALA A 47 10.84 -1.57 19.21
CA ALA A 47 10.42 -2.26 17.99
C ALA A 47 8.88 -2.35 17.91
N LYS A 48 8.22 -2.64 19.03
CA LYS A 48 6.76 -2.68 19.12
C LYS A 48 6.14 -1.32 18.78
N ASP A 49 6.72 -0.24 19.29
CA ASP A 49 6.29 1.13 19.00
C ASP A 49 6.50 1.49 17.51
N ALA A 50 7.63 1.08 16.92
CA ALA A 50 7.88 1.29 15.50
C ALA A 50 6.83 0.58 14.61
N ILE A 51 6.48 -0.67 14.94
CA ILE A 51 5.42 -1.40 14.22
C ILE A 51 4.07 -0.68 14.36
N ALA A 52 3.73 -0.22 15.58
CA ALA A 52 2.50 0.55 15.82
C ALA A 52 2.45 1.84 14.99
N GLN A 53 3.57 2.55 14.85
CA GLN A 53 3.66 3.74 14.01
C GLN A 53 3.46 3.42 12.53
N ILE A 54 4.04 2.32 12.03
CA ILE A 54 3.83 1.89 10.62
C ILE A 54 2.36 1.56 10.37
N LEU A 55 1.72 0.81 11.26
CA LEU A 55 0.29 0.46 11.14
C LEU A 55 -0.60 1.71 11.19
N THR A 56 -0.30 2.64 12.10
CA THR A 56 -1.03 3.91 12.21
C THR A 56 -0.85 4.77 10.96
N ASN A 57 0.38 4.89 10.45
CA ASN A 57 0.66 5.62 9.22
C ASN A 57 -0.08 5.01 8.02
N SER A 58 -0.08 3.68 7.90
CA SER A 58 -0.80 2.96 6.86
C SER A 58 -2.29 3.29 6.83
N ARG A 59 -2.94 3.31 7.99
CA ARG A 59 -4.34 3.72 8.12
C ARG A 59 -4.55 5.18 7.70
N MET A 60 -3.74 6.09 8.22
CA MET A 60 -3.84 7.51 7.90
C MET A 60 -3.60 7.80 6.41
N CYS A 61 -2.75 7.02 5.73
CA CYS A 61 -2.49 7.14 4.30
C CYS A 61 -3.67 6.64 3.45
N ALA A 62 -4.23 5.49 3.83
CA ALA A 62 -5.42 4.93 3.19
C ALA A 62 -6.66 5.83 3.32
N GLU A 63 -6.91 6.40 4.51
CA GLU A 63 -8.03 7.31 4.76
C GLU A 63 -7.82 8.67 4.06
N GLY A 64 -6.59 9.18 4.12
CA GLY A 64 -6.24 10.51 3.60
C GLY A 64 -5.92 10.56 2.10
N HIS A 65 -5.84 9.42 1.42
CA HIS A 65 -5.30 9.32 0.05
C HIS A 65 -4.00 10.12 -0.09
N ARG A 66 -3.06 9.87 0.83
CA ARG A 66 -1.76 10.53 0.89
C ARG A 66 -0.64 9.50 0.78
N PRO A 67 0.52 9.85 0.18
CA PRO A 67 1.63 8.93 0.08
C PRO A 67 2.08 8.36 1.43
N ILE A 68 2.39 7.07 1.46
CA ILE A 68 2.89 6.33 2.63
C ILE A 68 4.28 6.82 3.03
N CYS A 69 5.12 7.14 2.04
CA CYS A 69 6.49 7.61 2.21
C CYS A 69 6.68 8.99 1.57
N GLN A 70 7.70 9.73 2.00
CA GLN A 70 8.12 10.97 1.33
C GLN A 70 8.78 10.69 -0.03
N ASP A 71 9.42 9.53 -0.16
CA ASP A 71 10.04 9.08 -1.41
C ASP A 71 8.99 8.34 -2.25
N THR A 72 8.36 9.05 -3.18
CA THR A 72 7.34 8.53 -4.11
C THR A 72 7.88 8.37 -5.52
#